data_AF-V8NC59-F1
#
_entry.id   AF-V8NC59-F1
#
_cell.length_a   1.000
_cell.length_b   1.000
_cell.length_c   1.000
_cell.angle_alpha   90.00
_cell.angle_beta   90.00
_cell.angle_gamma   90.00
#
_symmetry.space_group_name_H-M   'P 1'
#
loop_
_entity.id
_entity.type
_entity.pdbx_description
1 polymer ?
#
loop_
_entity_poly.entity_id
_entity_poly.type
_entity_poly.pdbx_seq_one_letter_code
_entity_poly.pdbx_strand_id
1 'polypeptide(L)'
;MAKKDLVLQLSAAIELGNEEEAMRCASLLAQQHTALRIQLKESCYPASQISMKVHVEDASCSASITARVHTHTTIAALRHQVFQDYGFHPTVQRWIIGQCLCVDDRTVGSYGIRKDGDTAFLYLLSAKGANLSEQRYKEDKDWVVLQPPPSAIPGSSDGRHKSSPNSLPKKGGKDLNRKSDVGEITRFLDSVHMSKILPCRTQSPTFPAAAPPSPVQAGWSCPTCTFINKPTRPGCEMCSTDRPAGYVVPVSYRPDDVEVWRMQQEKEGILQYQKEKGRREDSPAVPCAHNLGPLEDFIHFSSEFS
;
A
#
# COMPACT_ATOMS: atom_id res chain seq x y z
N MET A 1 6.94 -22.38 27.94
CA MET A 1 6.82 -20.94 27.59
C MET A 1 5.39 -20.68 27.17
N ALA A 2 4.80 -19.53 27.53
CA ALA A 2 3.47 -19.19 27.05
C ALA A 2 3.51 -18.74 25.58
N LYS A 3 2.39 -18.88 24.87
CA LYS A 3 2.29 -18.46 23.46
C LYS A 3 2.64 -16.99 23.25
N LYS A 4 2.28 -16.12 24.21
CA LYS A 4 2.59 -14.67 24.16
C LYS A 4 4.09 -14.40 24.23
N ASP A 5 4.81 -15.12 25.10
CA ASP A 5 6.25 -14.96 25.27
C ASP A 5 7.00 -15.29 23.97
N LEU A 6 6.61 -16.39 23.29
CA LEU A 6 7.19 -16.80 22.01
C LEU A 6 6.94 -15.78 20.90
N VAL A 7 5.79 -15.10 20.89
CA VAL A 7 5.51 -14.03 19.90
C VAL A 7 6.38 -12.79 20.16
N LEU A 8 6.56 -12.41 21.43
CA LEU A 8 7.44 -11.30 21.80
C LEU A 8 8.91 -11.61 21.50
N GLN A 9 9.36 -12.83 21.80
CA GLN A 9 10.70 -13.32 21.45
C GLN A 9 10.92 -13.33 19.93
N LEU A 10 9.94 -13.80 19.14
CA LEU A 10 10.03 -13.78 17.68
C LEU A 10 10.16 -12.35 17.13
N SER A 11 9.36 -11.39 17.62
CA SER A 11 9.48 -9.98 17.19
C SER A 11 10.86 -9.42 17.53
N ALA A 12 11.33 -9.61 18.77
CA ALA A 12 12.63 -9.12 19.20
C ALA A 12 13.80 -9.77 18.44
N ALA A 13 13.74 -11.06 18.16
CA ALA A 13 14.76 -11.77 17.41
C ALA A 13 14.85 -11.28 15.95
N ILE A 14 13.71 -11.05 15.29
CA ILE A 14 13.66 -10.47 13.94
C ILE A 14 14.21 -9.03 13.95
N GLU A 15 13.82 -8.21 14.92
CA GLU A 15 14.26 -6.82 15.04
C GLU A 15 15.78 -6.69 15.32
N LEU A 16 16.37 -7.67 16.00
CA LEU A 16 17.82 -7.73 16.29
C LEU A 16 18.62 -8.49 15.21
N GLY A 17 17.98 -9.05 14.18
CA GLY A 17 18.64 -9.89 13.17
C GLY A 17 19.16 -11.23 13.70
N ASN A 18 18.63 -11.72 14.81
CA ASN A 18 19.00 -13.03 15.39
C ASN A 18 18.23 -14.16 14.68
N GLU A 19 18.79 -14.65 13.58
CA GLU A 19 18.18 -15.68 12.73
C GLU A 19 17.92 -17.00 13.49
N GLU A 20 18.84 -17.45 14.34
CA GLU A 20 18.71 -18.71 15.09
C GLU A 20 17.51 -18.67 16.06
N GLU A 21 17.40 -17.59 16.84
CA GLU A 21 16.31 -17.42 17.81
C GLU A 21 14.97 -17.17 17.12
N ALA A 22 14.97 -16.42 16.00
CA ALA A 22 13.78 -16.22 15.19
C ALA A 22 13.29 -17.55 14.60
N MET A 23 14.20 -18.38 14.06
CA MET A 23 13.90 -19.72 13.53
C MET A 23 13.35 -20.64 14.62
N ARG A 24 13.96 -20.63 15.82
CA ARG A 24 13.51 -21.41 16.99
C ARG A 24 12.10 -21.01 17.40
N CYS A 25 11.82 -19.71 17.55
CA CYS A 25 10.52 -19.20 17.97
C CYS A 25 9.43 -19.46 16.92
N ALA A 26 9.73 -19.21 15.64
CA ALA A 26 8.82 -19.49 14.53
C ALA A 26 8.46 -20.98 14.43
N SER A 27 9.45 -21.87 14.59
CA SER A 27 9.24 -23.33 14.58
C SER A 27 8.29 -23.79 15.70
N LEU A 28 8.47 -23.27 16.92
CA LEU A 28 7.60 -23.59 18.06
C LEU A 28 6.17 -23.04 17.87
N LEU A 29 6.03 -21.81 17.35
CA LEU A 29 4.71 -21.22 17.08
C LEU A 29 3.95 -21.97 15.99
N ALA A 30 4.65 -22.44 14.96
CA ALA A 30 4.11 -23.26 13.89
C ALA A 30 3.67 -24.65 14.39
N GLN A 31 4.51 -25.35 15.16
CA GLN A 31 4.16 -26.63 15.80
C GLN A 31 2.92 -26.54 16.71
N GLN A 32 2.70 -25.37 17.32
CA GLN A 32 1.54 -25.12 18.18
C GLN A 32 0.29 -24.62 17.42
N HIS A 33 0.32 -24.58 16.08
CA HIS A 33 -0.73 -24.06 15.20
C HIS A 33 -1.29 -22.71 15.69
N THR A 34 -0.40 -21.82 16.13
CA THR A 34 -0.83 -20.55 16.73
C THR A 34 -1.27 -19.58 15.64
N ALA A 35 -2.52 -19.12 15.71
CA ALA A 35 -3.02 -18.06 14.84
C ALA A 35 -2.30 -16.75 15.18
N LEU A 36 -1.65 -16.15 14.18
CA LEU A 36 -0.86 -14.91 14.32
C LEU A 36 -1.29 -13.90 13.26
N ARG A 37 -1.37 -12.62 13.64
CA ARG A 37 -1.48 -11.49 12.71
C ARG A 37 -0.10 -10.83 12.63
N ILE A 38 0.60 -11.03 11.51
CA ILE A 38 1.92 -10.45 11.28
C ILE A 38 1.74 -9.16 10.47
N GLN A 39 2.25 -8.05 10.99
CA GLN A 39 2.19 -6.74 10.34
C GLN A 39 3.53 -6.02 10.54
N LEU A 40 3.96 -5.25 9.54
CA LEU A 40 5.10 -4.33 9.68
C LEU A 40 4.71 -3.16 10.59
N LYS A 41 5.64 -2.70 11.43
CA LYS A 41 5.46 -1.47 12.23
C LYS A 41 5.33 -0.27 11.30
N GLU A 42 4.57 0.75 11.70
CA GLU A 42 4.43 1.99 10.92
C GLU A 42 5.78 2.67 10.65
N SER A 43 6.73 2.56 11.59
CA SER A 43 8.11 3.03 11.47
C SER A 43 8.94 2.35 10.38
N CYS A 44 8.49 1.22 9.83
CA CYS A 44 9.14 0.55 8.69
C CYS A 44 8.76 1.17 7.35
N TYR A 45 7.78 2.08 7.32
CA TYR A 45 7.32 2.77 6.13
C TYR A 45 7.87 4.21 6.07
N PRO A 46 8.06 4.79 4.86
CA PRO A 46 8.37 6.21 4.73
C PRO A 46 7.30 7.07 5.41
N ALA A 47 7.73 8.02 6.23
CA ALA A 47 6.83 8.97 6.91
C ALA A 47 6.21 10.01 5.96
N SER A 48 6.71 10.10 4.72
CA SER A 48 6.17 10.95 3.67
C SER A 48 4.86 10.38 3.11
N GLN A 49 3.85 11.25 2.94
CA GLN A 49 2.70 10.95 2.09
C GLN A 49 3.14 10.79 0.63
N ILE A 50 2.43 9.93 -0.09
CA ILE A 50 2.52 9.68 -1.52
C ILE A 50 1.34 10.35 -2.21
N SER A 51 1.64 11.02 -3.32
CA SER A 51 0.68 11.58 -4.28
C SER A 51 0.26 10.51 -5.29
N MET A 52 -0.77 9.74 -4.94
CA MET A 52 -1.33 8.65 -5.78
C MET A 52 -2.32 9.23 -6.79
N LYS A 53 -2.17 8.86 -8.07
CA LYS A 53 -3.11 9.26 -9.13
C LYS A 53 -4.26 8.27 -9.20
N VAL A 54 -5.50 8.75 -9.10
CA VAL A 54 -6.69 7.91 -9.16
C VAL A 54 -7.47 8.23 -10.43
N HIS A 55 -7.60 7.23 -11.30
CA HIS A 55 -8.50 7.26 -12.45
C HIS A 55 -9.90 6.86 -11.98
N VAL A 56 -10.87 7.78 -12.09
CA VAL A 56 -12.25 7.55 -11.65
C VAL A 56 -13.10 7.25 -12.88
N GLU A 57 -13.88 6.17 -12.84
CA GLU A 57 -14.83 5.81 -13.90
C GLU A 57 -16.20 5.51 -13.29
N ASP A 58 -17.27 5.90 -13.98
CA ASP A 58 -18.62 5.43 -13.74
C ASP A 58 -19.22 4.82 -15.02
N ALA A 59 -20.53 4.59 -15.04
CA ALA A 59 -21.26 4.03 -16.18
C ALA A 59 -21.31 4.93 -17.44
N SER A 60 -20.83 6.17 -17.36
CA SER A 60 -21.03 7.24 -18.34
C SER A 60 -19.80 8.12 -18.59
N CYS A 61 -19.01 8.42 -17.55
CA CYS A 61 -17.92 9.37 -17.59
C CYS A 61 -16.61 8.82 -17.02
N SER A 62 -15.52 9.55 -17.28
CA SER A 62 -14.18 9.24 -16.78
C SER A 62 -13.51 10.53 -16.31
N ALA A 63 -12.91 10.50 -15.12
CA ALA A 63 -12.24 11.62 -14.49
C ALA A 63 -10.88 11.19 -13.91
N SER A 64 -10.13 12.12 -13.33
CA SER A 64 -8.91 11.80 -12.58
C SER A 64 -8.74 12.74 -11.41
N ILE A 65 -8.42 12.18 -10.24
CA ILE A 65 -8.14 12.90 -9.00
C ILE A 65 -6.78 12.48 -8.45
N THR A 66 -6.29 13.19 -7.44
CA THR A 66 -5.04 12.87 -6.74
C THR A 66 -5.34 12.65 -5.26
N ALA A 67 -5.03 11.45 -4.76
CA ALA A 67 -5.20 11.10 -3.35
C ALA A 67 -3.84 11.11 -2.65
N ARG A 68 -3.74 11.84 -1.52
CA ARG A 68 -2.56 11.77 -0.65
C ARG A 68 -2.75 10.64 0.36
N VAL A 69 -1.84 9.67 0.35
CA VAL A 69 -1.90 8.45 1.18
C VAL A 69 -0.53 8.08 1.73
N HIS A 70 -0.45 7.42 2.88
CA HIS A 70 0.78 6.73 3.28
C HIS A 70 0.76 5.30 2.72
N THR A 71 1.94 4.68 2.55
CA THR A 71 2.03 3.27 2.10
C THR A 71 1.30 2.29 3.03
N HIS A 72 1.18 2.61 4.32
CA HIS A 72 0.44 1.84 5.32
C HIS A 72 -1.07 2.16 5.39
N THR A 73 -1.58 3.15 4.64
CA THR A 73 -3.02 3.48 4.61
C THR A 73 -3.83 2.28 4.14
N THR A 74 -4.83 1.85 4.92
CA THR A 74 -5.73 0.76 4.54
C THR A 74 -6.70 1.17 3.45
N ILE A 75 -7.21 0.22 2.67
CA ILE A 75 -8.25 0.49 1.67
C ILE A 75 -9.53 0.99 2.36
N ALA A 76 -9.85 0.50 3.56
CA ALA A 76 -10.93 1.04 4.38
C ALA A 76 -10.73 2.55 4.68
N ALA A 77 -9.53 2.95 5.09
CA ALA A 77 -9.23 4.36 5.37
C ALA A 77 -9.29 5.21 4.10
N LEU A 78 -8.74 4.72 2.98
CA LEU A 78 -8.83 5.38 1.68
C LEU A 78 -10.29 5.58 1.22
N ARG A 79 -11.16 4.58 1.43
CA ARG A 79 -12.59 4.69 1.10
C ARG A 79 -13.27 5.78 1.92
N HIS A 80 -13.02 5.83 3.23
CA HIS A 80 -13.57 6.88 4.09
C HIS A 80 -13.01 8.26 3.76
N GLN A 81 -11.73 8.37 3.42
CA GLN A 81 -11.12 9.62 2.96
C GLN A 81 -11.78 10.13 1.67
N VAL A 82 -11.98 9.27 0.67
CA VAL A 82 -12.67 9.68 -0.57
C VAL A 82 -14.17 9.97 -0.34
N PHE A 83 -14.79 9.36 0.66
CA PHE A 83 -16.14 9.75 1.10
C PHE A 83 -16.17 11.14 1.75
N GLN A 84 -15.18 11.46 2.58
CA GLN A 84 -15.00 12.79 3.19
C GLN A 84 -14.70 13.88 2.15
N ASP A 85 -13.75 13.61 1.25
CA ASP A 85 -13.24 14.60 0.28
C ASP A 85 -14.21 14.83 -0.90
N TYR A 86 -14.97 13.81 -1.31
CA TYR A 86 -15.77 13.84 -2.56
C TYR A 86 -17.23 13.34 -2.42
N GLY A 87 -17.67 12.90 -1.24
CA GLY A 87 -19.04 12.42 -1.02
C GLY A 87 -19.35 11.03 -1.57
N PHE A 88 -18.42 10.32 -2.22
CA PHE A 88 -18.66 8.96 -2.71
C PHE A 88 -18.68 7.96 -1.56
N HIS A 89 -19.83 7.41 -1.21
CA HIS A 89 -19.98 6.48 -0.08
C HIS A 89 -19.14 5.19 -0.23
N PRO A 90 -18.53 4.61 0.84
CA PRO A 90 -17.66 3.44 0.72
C PRO A 90 -18.28 2.22 0.02
N THR A 91 -19.60 2.03 0.09
CA THR A 91 -20.28 0.91 -0.59
C THR A 91 -20.35 1.04 -2.11
N VAL A 92 -20.40 2.27 -2.65
CA VAL A 92 -20.38 2.50 -4.11
C VAL A 92 -18.97 2.42 -4.70
N GLN A 93 -17.93 2.55 -3.87
CA GLN A 93 -16.55 2.52 -4.33
C GLN A 93 -16.09 1.09 -4.65
N ARG A 94 -15.52 0.89 -5.85
CA ARG A 94 -14.79 -0.32 -6.24
C ARG A 94 -13.37 0.09 -6.64
N TRP A 95 -12.43 -0.19 -5.74
CA TRP A 95 -11.02 0.13 -5.92
C TRP A 95 -10.29 -1.00 -6.62
N ILE A 96 -9.52 -0.67 -7.66
CA ILE A 96 -8.63 -1.59 -8.38
C ILE A 96 -7.23 -0.97 -8.38
N ILE A 97 -6.24 -1.73 -7.90
CA ILE A 97 -4.84 -1.32 -7.92
C ILE A 97 -4.02 -2.46 -8.54
N GLY A 98 -3.20 -2.13 -9.54
CA GLY A 98 -2.59 -3.13 -10.42
C GLY A 98 -3.67 -3.96 -11.13
N GLN A 99 -3.67 -5.27 -10.87
CA GLN A 99 -4.67 -6.23 -11.40
C GLN A 99 -5.60 -6.78 -10.30
N CYS A 100 -5.68 -6.12 -9.14
CA CYS A 100 -6.41 -6.63 -7.97
C CYS A 100 -7.60 -5.73 -7.60
N LEU A 101 -8.78 -6.33 -7.42
CA LEU A 101 -9.88 -5.71 -6.68
C LEU A 101 -9.49 -5.60 -5.20
N CYS A 102 -9.59 -4.40 -4.63
CA CYS A 102 -9.05 -4.11 -3.31
C CYS A 102 -10.03 -4.44 -2.16
N VAL A 103 -9.53 -5.14 -1.14
CA VAL A 103 -10.23 -5.47 0.11
C VAL A 103 -9.76 -4.56 1.25
N ASP A 104 -10.65 -4.31 2.20
CA ASP A 104 -10.55 -3.24 3.20
C ASP A 104 -9.37 -3.34 4.17
N ASP A 105 -9.04 -4.55 4.63
CA ASP A 105 -7.97 -4.80 5.62
C ASP A 105 -6.54 -4.64 5.08
N ARG A 106 -6.38 -4.61 3.75
CA ARG A 106 -5.06 -4.48 3.09
C ARG A 106 -4.67 -3.01 2.93
N THR A 107 -3.36 -2.75 2.90
CA THR A 107 -2.81 -1.40 2.69
C THR A 107 -2.59 -1.11 1.22
N VAL A 108 -2.66 0.17 0.82
CA VAL A 108 -2.34 0.61 -0.55
C VAL A 108 -0.93 0.19 -0.97
N GLY A 109 0.04 0.19 -0.04
CA GLY A 109 1.40 -0.30 -0.28
C GLY A 109 1.52 -1.80 -0.45
N SER A 110 0.57 -2.60 0.07
CA SER A 110 0.51 -4.03 -0.25
C SER A 110 0.07 -4.27 -1.70
N TYR A 111 -0.69 -3.35 -2.30
CA TYR A 111 -1.13 -3.41 -3.71
C TYR A 111 -0.12 -2.82 -4.70
N GLY A 112 0.97 -2.22 -4.22
CA GLY A 112 2.07 -1.72 -5.05
C GLY A 112 2.25 -0.21 -5.07
N ILE A 113 1.42 0.57 -4.36
CA ILE A 113 1.61 2.03 -4.23
C ILE A 113 2.82 2.32 -3.34
N ARG A 114 3.90 2.87 -3.90
CA ARG A 114 5.17 3.12 -3.21
C ARG A 114 5.78 4.51 -3.44
N LYS A 115 5.34 5.24 -4.47
CA LYS A 115 5.89 6.55 -4.85
C LYS A 115 4.85 7.44 -5.54
N ASP A 116 5.16 8.72 -5.64
CA ASP A 116 4.34 9.70 -6.35
C ASP A 116 4.12 9.30 -7.81
N GLY A 117 2.88 9.49 -8.28
CA GLY A 117 2.46 9.15 -9.63
C GLY A 117 2.07 7.67 -9.84
N ASP A 118 2.24 6.81 -8.84
CA ASP A 118 1.66 5.46 -8.88
C ASP A 118 0.13 5.55 -9.00
N THR A 119 -0.47 4.61 -9.73
CA THR A 119 -1.86 4.69 -10.19
C THR A 119 -2.79 3.72 -9.46
N ALA A 120 -4.01 4.19 -9.21
CA ALA A 120 -5.16 3.42 -8.80
C ALA A 120 -6.35 3.73 -9.72
N PHE A 121 -7.32 2.82 -9.76
CA PHE A 121 -8.59 3.00 -10.44
C PHE A 121 -9.73 2.90 -9.42
N LEU A 122 -10.68 3.82 -9.51
CA LEU A 122 -11.90 3.83 -8.71
C LEU A 122 -13.10 3.75 -9.66
N TYR A 123 -13.74 2.60 -9.69
CA TYR A 123 -15.02 2.44 -10.37
C TYR A 123 -16.16 2.75 -9.39
N LEU A 124 -17.08 3.63 -9.80
CA LEU A 124 -18.22 4.06 -9.00
C LEU A 124 -19.50 3.35 -9.43
N LEU A 125 -20.12 2.64 -8.49
CA LEU A 125 -21.44 2.05 -8.66
C LEU A 125 -22.54 3.10 -8.45
N SER A 126 -23.68 2.93 -9.13
CA SER A 126 -24.88 3.66 -8.76
C SER A 126 -25.37 3.24 -7.37
N ALA A 127 -26.08 4.13 -6.66
CA ALA A 127 -26.65 3.80 -5.34
C ALA A 127 -27.52 2.54 -5.36
N LYS A 128 -28.30 2.34 -6.43
CA LYS A 128 -29.07 1.10 -6.68
C LYS A 128 -28.15 -0.12 -6.84
N GLY A 129 -27.08 -0.01 -7.63
CA GLY A 129 -26.12 -1.11 -7.83
C GLY A 129 -25.30 -1.48 -6.59
N ALA A 130 -25.22 -0.57 -5.60
CA ALA A 130 -24.57 -0.80 -4.31
C ALA A 130 -25.54 -1.08 -3.15
N ASN A 131 -26.85 -1.18 -3.40
CA ASN A 131 -27.92 -1.28 -2.39
C ASN A 131 -27.84 -0.19 -1.29
N LEU A 132 -27.42 1.03 -1.66
CA LEU A 132 -27.29 2.17 -0.74
C LEU A 132 -28.62 2.94 -0.67
N SER A 133 -29.20 3.04 0.53
CA SER A 133 -30.37 3.88 0.78
C SER A 133 -29.96 5.32 1.07
N GLU A 134 -30.84 6.28 0.73
CA GLU A 134 -30.63 7.70 1.01
C GLU A 134 -30.54 7.99 2.51
N GLN A 135 -31.34 7.30 3.33
CA GLN A 135 -31.27 7.40 4.79
C GLN A 135 -29.88 6.99 5.29
N ARG A 136 -29.36 5.84 4.84
CA ARG A 136 -28.05 5.36 5.29
C ARG A 136 -26.92 6.30 4.89
N TYR A 137 -27.01 6.86 3.68
CA TYR A 137 -26.07 7.87 3.21
C TYR A 137 -26.08 9.14 4.09
N LYS A 138 -27.26 9.63 4.49
CA LYS A 138 -27.39 10.78 5.41
C LYS A 138 -26.79 10.47 6.78
N GLU A 139 -27.17 9.34 7.38
CA GLU A 139 -26.65 8.88 8.67
C GLU A 139 -25.11 8.82 8.69
N ASP A 140 -24.49 8.17 7.70
CA ASP A 140 -23.03 8.01 7.65
C ASP A 140 -22.30 9.32 7.30
N LYS A 141 -22.92 10.21 6.51
CA LYS A 141 -22.38 11.55 6.25
C LYS A 141 -22.42 12.43 7.50
N ASP A 142 -23.55 12.43 8.22
CA ASP A 142 -23.71 13.21 9.43
C ASP A 142 -22.80 12.70 10.55
N TRP A 143 -22.63 11.37 10.68
CA TRP A 143 -21.65 10.76 11.58
C TRP A 143 -20.22 11.22 11.30
N VAL A 144 -19.83 11.34 10.03
CA VAL A 144 -18.52 11.86 9.61
C VAL A 144 -18.34 13.34 9.95
N VAL A 145 -19.36 14.18 9.73
CA VAL A 145 -19.32 15.62 10.08
C VAL A 145 -19.21 15.85 11.60
N LEU A 146 -19.75 14.92 12.41
CA LEU A 146 -19.72 14.99 13.87
C LEU A 146 -18.38 14.52 14.50
N GLN A 147 -17.43 14.02 13.71
CA GLN A 147 -16.12 13.63 14.26
C GLN A 147 -15.26 14.88 14.56
N PRO A 148 -14.67 14.99 15.78
CA PRO A 148 -13.75 16.08 16.07
C PRO A 148 -12.50 15.96 15.18
N PRO A 149 -11.94 17.09 14.70
CA PRO A 149 -10.71 17.06 13.91
C PRO A 149 -9.57 16.43 14.74
N PRO A 150 -8.64 15.68 14.11
CA PRO A 150 -7.54 15.03 14.82
C PRO A 150 -6.67 16.08 15.51
N SER A 151 -6.71 16.08 16.85
CA SER A 151 -6.06 17.09 17.69
C SER A 151 -4.55 17.14 17.48
N ALA A 152 -4.05 18.30 17.06
CA ALA A 152 -2.62 18.55 16.98
C ALA A 152 -2.00 18.64 18.38
N ILE A 153 -0.94 17.87 18.59
CA ILE A 153 0.05 17.94 19.68
C ILE A 153 1.42 17.99 18.95
N PRO A 154 2.44 18.77 19.38
CA PRO A 154 2.66 19.35 20.71
C PRO A 154 2.77 20.87 20.74
N GLY A 155 2.86 21.42 21.97
CA GLY A 155 3.13 22.84 22.17
C GLY A 155 4.62 23.20 22.05
N SER A 156 4.86 24.47 21.73
CA SER A 156 5.97 25.26 22.27
C SER A 156 5.46 26.68 22.43
N SER A 157 5.68 27.28 23.60
CA SER A 157 5.22 28.63 23.92
C SER A 157 6.17 29.67 23.34
N ASP A 158 5.78 30.36 22.26
CA ASP A 158 6.52 31.53 21.77
C ASP A 158 5.82 32.85 22.11
N GLY A 159 6.39 33.54 23.10
CA GLY A 159 6.01 34.87 23.52
C GLY A 159 6.34 35.91 22.44
N ARG A 160 5.31 36.62 21.99
CA ARG A 160 5.37 37.60 20.90
C ARG A 160 5.97 38.94 21.37
N HIS A 161 7.24 39.23 21.04
CA HIS A 161 7.74 40.62 21.03
C HIS A 161 8.65 40.92 19.82
N LYS A 162 8.37 42.03 19.14
CA LYS A 162 9.21 42.61 18.07
C LYS A 162 9.91 43.87 18.58
N SER A 163 11.22 43.98 18.37
CA SER A 163 11.91 45.24 18.02
C SER A 163 13.42 45.06 17.78
N SER A 164 13.90 45.46 16.61
CA SER A 164 15.28 45.94 16.36
C SER A 164 15.36 47.45 16.75
N PRO A 165 16.52 48.17 16.78
CA PRO A 165 17.74 47.92 15.99
C PRO A 165 19.13 48.35 16.57
N ASN A 166 20.15 48.21 15.70
CA ASN A 166 21.42 48.97 15.57
C ASN A 166 22.67 48.67 16.43
N SER A 167 23.81 48.53 15.72
CA SER A 167 25.16 49.13 15.96
C SER A 167 26.36 48.16 15.95
N LEU A 168 27.37 48.49 15.13
CA LEU A 168 28.73 47.91 15.09
C LEU A 168 29.65 48.61 16.15
N PRO A 169 31.00 48.48 16.12
CA PRO A 169 31.83 47.30 16.47
C PRO A 169 32.97 47.66 17.47
N LYS A 170 33.74 46.67 17.95
CA LYS A 170 35.16 46.69 18.42
C LYS A 170 35.41 45.47 19.36
N LYS A 171 36.62 45.02 19.69
CA LYS A 171 38.00 45.05 19.10
C LYS A 171 38.91 44.41 20.16
N GLY A 172 39.78 43.47 19.81
CA GLY A 172 40.85 43.00 20.71
C GLY A 172 41.17 41.52 20.59
N GLY A 173 42.26 41.19 19.90
CA GLY A 173 42.80 39.83 19.86
C GLY A 173 43.90 39.62 20.91
N LYS A 174 44.31 38.36 21.08
CA LYS A 174 45.64 37.98 21.58
C LYS A 174 45.96 36.54 21.19
N ASP A 175 46.90 36.38 20.28
CA ASP A 175 47.52 35.11 19.94
C ASP A 175 48.51 34.67 21.05
N LEU A 176 48.57 33.37 21.35
CA LEU A 176 49.80 32.71 21.80
C LEU A 176 49.85 31.24 21.35
N ASN A 177 50.30 31.07 20.11
CA ASN A 177 51.30 30.08 19.66
C ASN A 177 51.67 28.91 20.60
N ARG A 178 51.45 27.67 20.13
CA ARG A 178 52.43 26.57 20.27
C ARG A 178 52.26 25.50 19.16
N LYS A 179 53.29 25.34 18.32
CA LYS A 179 53.51 24.18 17.41
C LYS A 179 53.62 22.88 18.24
N SER A 180 53.42 21.65 17.77
CA SER A 180 53.90 20.95 16.54
C SER A 180 53.33 19.50 16.52
N ASP A 181 53.14 18.75 15.42
CA ASP A 181 53.06 19.00 13.97
C ASP A 181 52.57 17.68 13.27
N VAL A 182 52.95 17.39 12.00
CA VAL A 182 52.84 16.08 11.27
C VAL A 182 51.45 15.69 10.70
N GLY A 183 51.38 15.69 9.36
CA GLY A 183 51.07 14.45 8.61
C GLY A 183 49.65 14.20 8.06
N GLU A 184 49.50 14.44 6.76
CA GLU A 184 48.96 13.42 5.82
C GLU A 184 47.46 13.01 5.87
N ILE A 185 46.55 13.91 5.49
CA ILE A 185 45.31 13.53 4.78
C ILE A 185 45.01 14.53 3.66
N THR A 186 45.24 14.13 2.39
CA THR A 186 44.54 14.52 1.14
C THR A 186 45.46 14.32 -0.07
N ARG A 187 45.62 13.07 -0.54
CA ARG A 187 45.91 12.69 -1.94
C ARG A 187 45.62 11.19 -2.13
N PHE A 188 44.48 10.82 -2.72
CA PHE A 188 44.33 9.74 -3.71
C PHE A 188 42.83 9.53 -4.08
N LEU A 189 42.30 10.49 -4.83
CA LEU A 189 41.37 10.14 -5.91
C LEU A 189 42.18 10.19 -7.22
N ASP A 190 41.69 9.45 -8.21
CA ASP A 190 42.23 9.32 -9.58
C ASP A 190 43.56 8.56 -9.76
N SER A 191 43.43 7.24 -9.98
CA SER A 191 44.11 6.57 -11.10
C SER A 191 43.37 5.28 -11.51
N VAL A 192 42.72 5.37 -12.68
CA VAL A 192 42.01 4.29 -13.38
C VAL A 192 42.95 3.29 -14.05
N HIS A 193 42.56 2.01 -14.13
CA HIS A 193 42.40 1.32 -15.44
C HIS A 193 41.60 0.01 -15.34
N MET A 194 40.89 -0.33 -16.42
CA MET A 194 40.14 -1.57 -16.63
C MET A 194 40.96 -2.58 -17.43
N SER A 195 40.86 -3.89 -17.16
CA SER A 195 40.64 -4.93 -18.21
C SER A 195 40.82 -6.40 -17.77
N LYS A 196 39.76 -7.19 -18.01
CA LYS A 196 39.74 -8.54 -18.66
C LYS A 196 40.07 -9.85 -17.89
N ILE A 197 39.11 -10.79 -18.02
CA ILE A 197 39.26 -12.26 -18.29
C ILE A 197 39.70 -13.15 -17.08
N LEU A 198 39.07 -14.28 -16.70
CA LEU A 198 37.83 -15.00 -17.10
C LEU A 198 37.25 -15.78 -15.84
N PRO A 199 36.38 -16.84 -15.89
CA PRO A 199 35.36 -17.05 -14.85
C PRO A 199 35.71 -18.13 -13.80
N CYS A 200 35.11 -18.03 -12.61
CA CYS A 200 35.09 -19.14 -11.64
C CYS A 200 33.68 -19.73 -11.49
N ARG A 201 33.59 -21.06 -11.41
CA ARG A 201 32.36 -21.86 -11.39
C ARG A 201 32.26 -22.58 -10.05
N THR A 202 31.02 -22.80 -9.58
CA THR A 202 30.67 -23.55 -8.34
C THR A 202 31.02 -22.81 -7.03
N GLN A 203 30.32 -22.97 -5.90
CA GLN A 203 29.35 -24.01 -5.49
C GLN A 203 28.12 -23.38 -4.79
N SER A 204 26.96 -24.03 -4.90
CA SER A 204 25.79 -23.79 -4.05
C SER A 204 26.01 -24.40 -2.65
N PRO A 205 25.61 -23.75 -1.55
CA PRO A 205 25.70 -24.36 -0.22
C PRO A 205 24.75 -25.55 -0.09
N THR A 206 25.29 -26.73 0.17
CA THR A 206 24.52 -27.93 0.50
C THR A 206 24.01 -27.86 1.93
N PHE A 207 22.70 -27.68 2.10
CA PHE A 207 22.03 -27.92 3.39
C PHE A 207 21.97 -29.42 3.70
N PRO A 208 22.15 -29.84 4.97
CA PRO A 208 21.93 -31.23 5.37
C PRO A 208 20.44 -31.59 5.25
N ALA A 209 20.17 -32.83 4.84
CA ALA A 209 18.80 -33.30 4.58
C ALA A 209 17.96 -33.33 5.87
N ALA A 210 16.74 -32.76 5.81
CA ALA A 210 15.82 -32.69 6.94
C ALA A 210 14.38 -33.07 6.55
N ALA A 211 13.82 -34.02 7.29
CA ALA A 211 12.42 -34.43 7.37
C ALA A 211 11.72 -34.98 6.10
N PRO A 212 10.76 -35.91 6.24
CA PRO A 212 9.88 -36.29 5.13
C PRO A 212 8.99 -35.10 4.73
N PRO A 213 8.66 -34.94 3.44
CA PRO A 213 7.84 -33.83 2.99
C PRO A 213 6.39 -34.02 3.48
N SER A 214 6.00 -33.21 4.47
CA SER A 214 4.61 -32.75 4.55
C SER A 214 4.17 -32.30 3.14
N PRO A 215 2.94 -32.60 2.69
CA PRO A 215 2.53 -32.39 1.31
C PRO A 215 2.82 -30.95 0.88
N VAL A 216 3.79 -30.83 -0.03
CA VAL A 216 4.32 -29.54 -0.47
C VAL A 216 3.15 -28.70 -0.92
N GLN A 217 2.96 -27.53 -0.30
CA GLN A 217 1.92 -26.59 -0.72
C GLN A 217 2.25 -26.15 -2.14
N ALA A 218 1.63 -26.82 -3.11
CA ALA A 218 1.77 -26.48 -4.52
C ALA A 218 1.42 -25.01 -4.67
N GLY A 219 2.35 -24.23 -5.20
CA GLY A 219 2.30 -22.78 -5.18
C GLY A 219 3.49 -22.18 -5.91
N TRP A 220 3.64 -20.86 -5.86
CA TRP A 220 4.76 -20.15 -6.46
C TRP A 220 5.37 -19.15 -5.48
N SER A 221 6.70 -19.20 -5.34
CA SER A 221 7.43 -18.22 -4.53
C SER A 221 7.48 -16.87 -5.24
N CYS A 222 7.15 -15.80 -4.52
CA CYS A 222 7.23 -14.45 -5.04
C CYS A 222 8.69 -14.01 -5.24
N PRO A 223 9.09 -13.55 -6.44
CA PRO A 223 10.48 -13.11 -6.68
C PRO A 223 10.86 -11.80 -5.96
N THR A 224 9.90 -11.10 -5.34
CA THR A 224 10.13 -9.86 -4.57
C THR A 224 10.15 -10.09 -3.05
N CYS A 225 9.21 -10.88 -2.51
CA CYS A 225 9.03 -11.03 -1.06
C CYS A 225 9.03 -12.49 -0.57
N THR A 226 9.47 -13.43 -1.42
CA THR A 226 9.61 -14.89 -1.20
C THR A 226 8.36 -15.67 -0.77
N PHE A 227 7.26 -14.99 -0.39
CA PHE A 227 5.98 -15.58 -0.01
C PHE A 227 5.49 -16.63 -1.03
N ILE A 228 5.05 -17.79 -0.52
CA ILE A 228 4.54 -18.90 -1.33
C ILE A 228 3.04 -18.67 -1.59
N ASN A 229 2.72 -18.23 -2.79
CA ASN A 229 1.35 -17.97 -3.22
C ASN A 229 0.66 -19.24 -3.69
N LYS A 230 -0.66 -19.30 -3.54
CA LYS A 230 -1.50 -20.34 -4.14
C LYS A 230 -1.36 -20.36 -5.69
N PRO A 231 -1.43 -21.53 -6.36
CA PRO A 231 -1.14 -21.65 -7.79
C PRO A 231 -1.98 -20.74 -8.67
N THR A 232 -3.26 -20.58 -8.32
CA THR A 232 -4.26 -19.81 -9.07
C THR A 232 -4.14 -18.29 -8.94
N ARG A 233 -3.27 -17.77 -8.06
CA ARG A 233 -3.07 -16.33 -7.88
C ARG A 233 -2.29 -15.72 -9.05
N PRO A 234 -2.80 -14.68 -9.74
CA PRO A 234 -2.09 -14.01 -10.83
C PRO A 234 -0.96 -13.08 -10.34
N GLY A 235 -1.06 -12.58 -9.10
CA GLY A 235 -0.07 -11.74 -8.44
C GLY A 235 0.01 -12.04 -6.94
N CYS A 236 1.08 -11.58 -6.29
CA CYS A 236 1.44 -11.99 -4.95
C CYS A 236 0.47 -11.43 -3.90
N GLU A 237 0.05 -12.27 -2.96
CA GLU A 237 -0.89 -11.86 -1.92
C GLU A 237 -0.33 -10.78 -0.98
N MET A 238 0.97 -10.83 -0.70
CA MET A 238 1.63 -9.91 0.23
C MET A 238 2.05 -8.57 -0.39
N CYS A 239 2.56 -8.58 -1.63
CA CYS A 239 3.19 -7.42 -2.25
C CYS A 239 2.70 -7.09 -3.66
N SER A 240 1.73 -7.86 -4.19
CA SER A 240 1.13 -7.72 -5.52
C SER A 240 2.07 -7.81 -6.73
N THR A 241 3.34 -8.21 -6.54
CA THR A 241 4.24 -8.61 -7.64
C THR A 241 3.61 -9.72 -8.48
N ASP A 242 3.64 -9.59 -9.81
CA ASP A 242 3.09 -10.59 -10.73
C ASP A 242 3.67 -12.00 -10.53
N ARG A 243 2.85 -13.01 -10.82
CA ARG A 243 3.28 -14.40 -10.90
C ARG A 243 4.34 -14.54 -12.00
N PRO A 244 5.45 -15.27 -11.77
CA PRO A 244 6.46 -15.51 -12.81
C PRO A 244 5.82 -16.05 -14.10
N ALA A 245 6.13 -15.42 -15.24
CA ALA A 245 5.45 -15.69 -16.52
C ALA A 245 5.54 -17.15 -17.00
N GLY A 246 6.59 -17.88 -16.59
CA GLY A 246 6.75 -19.31 -16.88
C GLY A 246 6.05 -20.27 -15.92
N TYR A 247 5.37 -19.79 -14.88
CA TYR A 247 4.67 -20.67 -13.93
C TYR A 247 3.33 -21.15 -14.50
N VAL A 248 3.17 -22.47 -14.56
CA VAL A 248 1.94 -23.15 -14.98
C VAL A 248 1.25 -23.74 -13.75
N VAL A 249 -0.07 -23.52 -13.63
CA VAL A 249 -0.89 -24.15 -12.58
C VAL A 249 -0.89 -25.67 -12.81
N PRO A 250 -0.51 -26.51 -11.83
CA PRO A 250 -0.52 -27.96 -12.01
C PRO A 250 -1.93 -28.49 -12.32
N VAL A 251 -2.06 -29.36 -13.33
CA VAL A 251 -3.36 -29.89 -13.79
C VAL A 251 -4.08 -30.70 -12.70
N SER A 252 -3.33 -31.32 -11.78
CA SER A 252 -3.87 -32.05 -10.63
C SER A 252 -4.28 -31.15 -9.46
N TYR A 253 -4.03 -29.84 -9.54
CA TYR A 253 -4.33 -28.91 -8.46
C TYR A 253 -5.84 -28.71 -8.29
N ARG A 254 -6.32 -28.79 -7.05
CA ARG A 254 -7.68 -28.45 -6.66
C ARG A 254 -7.63 -27.21 -5.76
N PRO A 255 -8.17 -26.06 -6.20
CA PRO A 255 -8.33 -24.89 -5.34
C PRO A 255 -9.24 -25.22 -4.15
N ASP A 256 -9.00 -24.58 -3.01
CA ASP A 256 -9.90 -24.65 -1.86
C ASP A 256 -11.10 -23.70 -1.99
N ASP A 257 -12.08 -23.81 -1.09
CA ASP A 257 -13.32 -23.02 -1.14
C ASP A 257 -13.06 -21.50 -1.15
N VAL A 258 -11.99 -21.05 -0.47
CA VAL A 258 -11.60 -19.63 -0.41
C VAL A 258 -11.03 -19.16 -1.75
N GLU A 259 -10.20 -19.97 -2.40
CA GLU A 259 -9.73 -19.71 -3.76
C GLU A 259 -10.84 -19.75 -4.79
N VAL A 260 -11.76 -20.72 -4.70
CA VAL A 260 -12.92 -20.84 -5.60
C VAL A 260 -13.81 -19.60 -5.47
N TRP A 261 -14.13 -19.18 -4.24
CA TRP A 261 -14.93 -17.98 -4.00
C TRP A 261 -14.28 -16.73 -4.56
N ARG A 262 -12.96 -16.55 -4.34
CA ARG A 262 -12.18 -15.45 -4.94
C ARG A 262 -12.26 -15.47 -6.46
N MET A 263 -12.01 -16.60 -7.10
CA MET A 263 -12.03 -16.72 -8.57
C MET A 263 -13.42 -16.44 -9.15
N GLN A 264 -14.48 -16.83 -8.44
CA GLN A 264 -15.86 -16.51 -8.81
C GLN A 264 -16.13 -15.01 -8.71
N GLN A 265 -15.72 -14.34 -7.63
CA GLN A 265 -15.85 -12.88 -7.48
C GLN A 265 -15.07 -12.10 -8.57
N GLU A 266 -13.84 -12.54 -8.90
CA GLU A 266 -13.05 -11.95 -9.98
C GLU A 266 -13.76 -12.10 -11.34
N LYS A 267 -14.33 -13.28 -11.63
CA LYS A 267 -15.09 -13.56 -12.86
C LYS A 267 -16.38 -12.74 -12.94
N GLU A 268 -17.12 -12.61 -11.85
CA GLU A 268 -18.33 -11.77 -11.76
C GLU A 268 -18.00 -10.29 -12.00
N GLY A 269 -16.91 -9.78 -11.40
CA GLY A 269 -16.43 -8.42 -11.64
C GLY A 269 -16.07 -8.17 -13.11
N ILE A 270 -15.35 -9.10 -13.74
CA ILE A 270 -15.02 -9.01 -15.18
C ILE A 270 -16.29 -9.02 -16.05
N LEU A 271 -17.26 -9.89 -15.75
CA LEU A 271 -18.51 -9.96 -16.51
C LEU A 271 -19.34 -8.68 -16.35
N GLN A 272 -19.40 -8.11 -15.15
CA GLN A 272 -20.08 -6.85 -14.88
C GLN A 272 -19.42 -5.68 -15.64
N TYR A 273 -18.09 -5.61 -15.66
CA TYR A 273 -17.35 -4.62 -16.45
C TYR A 273 -17.62 -4.76 -17.95
N GLN A 274 -17.55 -5.99 -18.49
CA GLN A 274 -17.83 -6.25 -19.91
C GLN A 274 -19.26 -5.85 -20.30
N LYS A 275 -20.24 -6.12 -19.42
CA LYS A 275 -21.64 -5.73 -19.63
C LYS A 275 -21.81 -4.21 -19.68
N GLU A 276 -21.19 -3.46 -18.76
CA GLU A 276 -21.30 -1.99 -18.78
C GLU A 276 -20.55 -1.39 -19.96
N LYS A 277 -19.39 -1.94 -20.34
CA LYS A 277 -18.65 -1.52 -21.54
C LYS A 277 -19.48 -1.71 -22.81
N GLY A 278 -20.12 -2.87 -22.98
CA GLY A 278 -21.04 -3.09 -24.10
C GLY A 278 -22.22 -2.11 -24.09
N ARG A 279 -22.82 -1.86 -22.91
CA ARG A 279 -23.90 -0.88 -22.76
C ARG A 279 -23.47 0.55 -23.10
N ARG A 280 -22.19 0.91 -22.90
CA ARG A 280 -21.60 2.19 -23.31
C ARG A 280 -21.36 2.26 -24.83
N GLU A 281 -20.98 1.15 -25.47
CA GLU A 281 -20.80 1.07 -26.93
C GLU A 281 -22.15 1.11 -27.68
N ASP A 282 -23.21 0.54 -27.11
CA ASP A 282 -24.59 0.60 -27.64
C ASP A 282 -25.35 1.91 -27.31
N SER A 283 -24.84 2.74 -26.39
CA SER A 283 -25.47 4.02 -26.02
C SER A 283 -24.95 5.16 -26.90
N PRO A 284 -25.82 6.01 -27.49
CA PRO A 284 -25.35 7.18 -28.22
C PRO A 284 -24.55 8.10 -27.28
N ALA A 285 -23.35 8.48 -27.71
CA ALA A 285 -22.44 9.28 -26.90
C ALA A 285 -23.04 10.65 -26.57
N VAL A 286 -23.58 10.79 -25.35
CA VAL A 286 -23.96 12.09 -24.79
C VAL A 286 -22.66 12.88 -24.59
N PRO A 287 -22.48 14.07 -25.21
CA PRO A 287 -21.27 14.84 -25.02
C PRO A 287 -21.13 15.26 -23.56
N CYS A 288 -19.97 15.02 -22.95
CA CYS A 288 -19.64 15.63 -21.67
C CYS A 288 -19.68 17.16 -21.83
N ALA A 289 -20.67 17.80 -21.21
CA ALA A 289 -20.80 19.24 -21.24
C ALA A 289 -19.63 19.88 -20.49
N HIS A 290 -18.69 20.47 -21.23
CA HIS A 290 -17.61 21.27 -20.66
C HIS A 290 -18.14 22.61 -20.14
N ASN A 291 -18.75 22.60 -18.95
CA ASN A 291 -18.95 23.79 -18.14
C ASN A 291 -18.98 23.41 -16.65
N LEU A 292 -17.96 23.83 -15.91
CA LEU A 292 -17.91 23.76 -14.45
C LEU A 292 -18.78 24.87 -13.86
N GLY A 293 -20.08 24.60 -13.70
CA GLY A 293 -20.93 25.33 -12.76
C GLY A 293 -20.63 24.92 -11.31
N PRO A 294 -21.17 25.64 -10.30
CA PRO A 294 -21.06 25.25 -8.89
C PRO A 294 -21.60 23.84 -8.63
N LEU A 295 -21.07 23.18 -7.60
CA LEU A 295 -21.25 21.75 -7.33
C LEU A 295 -22.63 21.34 -6.77
N GLU A 296 -23.70 22.06 -7.13
CA GLU A 296 -25.07 21.81 -6.70
C GLU A 296 -25.90 21.08 -7.79
N ASP A 297 -25.52 21.19 -9.07
CA ASP A 297 -26.27 20.61 -10.21
C ASP A 297 -26.12 19.08 -10.37
N PHE A 298 -25.22 18.43 -9.63
CA PHE A 298 -24.97 16.98 -9.75
C PHE A 298 -25.99 16.09 -8.99
N ILE A 299 -26.97 16.68 -8.30
CA ILE A 299 -28.06 15.94 -7.64
C ILE A 299 -29.42 16.40 -8.20
N HIS A 300 -29.72 15.99 -9.44
CA HIS A 300 -31.07 16.13 -9.98
C HIS A 300 -31.94 14.93 -9.55
N PHE A 301 -32.53 15.01 -8.35
CA PHE A 301 -33.66 14.15 -7.99
C PHE A 301 -34.91 14.60 -8.78
N SER A 302 -35.10 14.06 -9.98
CA SER A 302 -36.33 14.28 -10.75
C SER A 302 -37.53 13.73 -9.98
N SER A 303 -38.34 14.63 -9.44
CA SER A 303 -39.62 14.30 -8.79
C SER A 303 -40.68 13.97 -9.83
N GLU A 304 -40.67 12.72 -10.31
CA GLU A 304 -41.81 12.15 -11.06
C GLU A 304 -42.42 10.98 -10.27
N PHE A 305 -43.11 11.35 -9.19
CA PHE A 305 -44.22 10.60 -8.60
C PHE A 305 -45.42 11.54 -8.45
N SER A 306 -46.23 11.62 -9.49
CA SER A 306 -47.64 12.05 -9.50
C SER A 306 -48.31 11.45 -10.73
#